data_AF-D7CSC2-F1
#
_entry.id   AF-D7CSC2-F1
#
_cell.length_a   1.000
_cell.length_b   1.000
_cell.length_c   1.000
_cell.angle_alpha   90.00
_cell.angle_beta   90.00
_cell.angle_gamma   90.00
#
_symmetry.space_group_name_H-M   'P 1'
#
loop_
_entity.id
_entity.type
_entity.pdbx_description
1 polymer ?
#
loop_
_entity_poly.entity_id
_entity_poly.type
_entity_poly.pdbx_seq_one_letter_code
_entity_poly.pdbx_strand_id
1 'polypeptide(L)' 'MPHADPLASFLVRVVHGPNELRITVQNLQTKKLFELSSWHDLVWVLQQPPLDAPAADTPADAPARKRR' A
#
# COMPACT_ATOMS: atom_id res chain seq x y z
N MET A 1 12.19 15.58 -16.82
CA MET A 1 12.59 15.35 -15.41
C MET A 1 12.08 13.96 -15.03
N PRO A 2 12.88 13.05 -14.45
CA PRO A 2 12.39 11.72 -14.09
C PRO A 2 11.32 11.88 -13.01
N HIS A 3 10.13 11.36 -13.32
CA HIS A 3 9.01 11.27 -12.39
C HIS A 3 9.46 10.33 -11.28
N ALA A 4 9.71 10.86 -10.08
CA ALA A 4 9.92 10.02 -8.91
C ALA A 4 8.55 9.41 -8.59
N ASP A 5 8.26 8.24 -9.16
CA ASP A 5 7.12 7.42 -8.77
C ASP A 5 7.13 7.33 -7.23
N PRO A 6 6.06 7.74 -6.54
CA PRO A 6 6.00 7.67 -5.09
C PRO A 6 5.77 6.21 -4.68
N LEU A 7 6.76 5.35 -4.91
CA LEU A 7 6.74 3.97 -4.43
C LEU A 7 6.52 4.00 -2.92
N ALA A 8 5.43 3.37 -2.49
CA ALA A 8 5.11 3.21 -1.08
C ALA A 8 6.33 2.62 -0.37
N SER A 9 6.93 3.41 0.52
CA SER A 9 8.12 3.02 1.23
C SER A 9 7.73 2.55 2.62
N PHE A 10 8.10 1.31 2.96
CA PHE A 10 7.77 0.70 4.24
C PHE A 10 9.06 0.33 5.00
N LEU A 11 9.10 0.65 6.29
CA LEU A 11 10.09 0.09 7.21
C LEU A 11 9.46 -1.12 7.91
N VAL A 12 10.03 -2.29 7.73
CA VAL A 12 9.55 -3.54 8.35
C VAL A 12 10.58 -4.01 9.36
N ARG A 13 10.16 -4.21 10.61
CA ARG A 13 10.95 -4.85 11.66
C ARG A 13 10.28 -6.17 12.03
N VAL A 14 11.05 -7.26 11.98
CA VAL A 14 10.58 -8.59 12.40
C VAL A 14 11.37 -9.02 13.62
N VAL A 15 10.66 -9.42 14.68
CA VAL A 15 11.20 -10.12 15.84
C VAL A 15 10.61 -11.51 15.83
N HIS A 16 11.47 -12.51 15.66
CA HIS A 16 11.09 -13.92 15.64
C HIS A 16 11.79 -14.65 16.79
N GLY A 17 10.99 -15.06 17.78
CA GLY A 17 11.39 -15.90 18.89
C GLY A 17 10.79 -17.31 18.78
N PRO A 18 11.17 -18.24 19.68
CA PRO A 18 10.75 -19.64 19.61
C PRO A 18 9.23 -19.86 19.70
N ASN A 19 8.49 -18.94 20.33
CA ASN A 19 7.02 -18.99 20.47
C ASN A 19 6.34 -17.68 20.07
N GLU A 20 7.06 -16.79 19.39
CA GLU A 20 6.58 -15.42 19.18
C GLU A 20 7.05 -14.85 17.84
N LEU A 21 6.09 -14.36 17.06
CA LEU A 21 6.34 -13.55 15.88
C LEU A 21 5.73 -12.17 16.13
N ARG A 22 6.57 -11.14 16.16
CA ARG A 22 6.14 -9.74 16.16
C ARG A 22 6.70 -9.05 14.94
N ILE A 23 5.83 -8.47 14.15
CA ILE A 23 6.19 -7.73 12.95
C ILE A 23 5.65 -6.31 13.11
N THR A 24 6.53 -5.32 12.97
CA THR A 24 6.16 -3.91 12.96
C THR A 24 6.37 -3.36 11.57
N VAL A 25 5.33 -2.78 10.96
CA VAL A 25 5.39 -2.16 9.64
C VAL A 25 5.09 -0.67 9.78
N GLN A 26 5.99 0.18 9.34
CA GLN A 26 5.78 1.62 9.27
C GLN A 26 5.72 2.05 7.81
N ASN A 27 4.59 2.61 7.39
CA ASN A 27 4.50 3.31 6.12
C ASN A 27 5.16 4.69 6.28
N LEU A 28 6.24 4.94 5.53
CA LEU A 28 7.03 6.16 5.67
C LEU A 28 6.34 7.41 5.08
N GLN A 29 5.40 7.21 4.15
CA GLN A 29 4.63 8.31 3.55
C GLN A 29 3.51 8.77 4.50
N THR A 30 2.71 7.84 4.99
CA THR A 30 1.55 8.15 5.86
C THR A 30 1.90 8.20 7.34
N LYS A 31 3.12 7.78 7.71
CA LYS A 31 3.59 7.56 9.10
C LYS A 31 2.73 6.57 9.89
N LYS A 32 1.85 5.81 9.24
CA LYS A 32 1.04 4.75 9.86
C LYS A 32 1.94 3.60 10.32
N LEU A 33 1.67 3.10 11.51
CA LEU A 33 2.35 1.96 12.12
C LEU A 33 1.36 0.81 12.27
N PHE A 34 1.78 -0.39 11.90
CA PHE A 34 1.03 -1.63 12.07
C PHE A 34 1.86 -2.61 12.90
N GLU A 35 1.23 -3.23 13.90
CA GLU A 35 1.80 -4.34 14.66
C GLU A 35 1.06 -5.62 14.30
N LEU A 36 1.79 -6.63 13.84
CA LEU A 36 1.26 -7.85 13.25
C LEU A 36 1.92 -9.06 13.92
N SER A 37 1.19 -10.16 14.00
CA SER A 37 1.66 -11.43 14.57
C SER A 37 1.73 -12.56 13.54
N SER A 38 1.43 -12.26 12.27
CA SER A 38 1.38 -13.22 11.17
C SER A 38 2.05 -12.68 9.91
N TRP A 39 2.72 -13.57 9.19
CA TRP A 39 3.26 -13.31 7.85
C TRP A 39 2.15 -12.98 6.83
N HIS A 40 0.96 -13.55 7.00
CA HIS A 40 -0.17 -13.26 6.13
C HIS A 40 -0.59 -11.79 6.23
N ASP A 41 -0.67 -11.27 7.46
CA ASP A 41 -1.02 -9.86 7.68
C ASP A 41 0.04 -8.92 7.12
N LEU A 42 1.33 -9.30 7.21
CA LEU A 42 2.41 -8.52 6.61
C LEU A 42 2.24 -8.42 5.09
N VAL A 43 1.99 -9.54 4.42
CA VAL A 43 1.75 -9.57 2.97
C VAL A 43 0.54 -8.72 2.62
N TRP A 44 -0.55 -8.83 3.38
CA TRP A 44 -1.74 -8.02 3.16
C TRP A 44 -1.48 -6.52 3.31
N VAL A 45 -0.72 -6.10 4.33
CA VAL A 45 -0.34 -4.68 4.53
C VAL A 45 0.55 -4.17 3.40
N LEU A 46 1.54 -4.95 2.95
CA LEU A 46 2.46 -4.56 1.88
C LEU A 46 1.81 -4.54 0.49
N GLN A 47 0.75 -5.32 0.28
CA GLN A 47 -0.03 -5.33 -0.95
C GLN A 47 -1.08 -4.23 -1.04
N GLN A 48 -1.31 -3.48 0.05
CA GLN A 48 -2.24 -2.37 -0.02
C GLN A 48 -1.77 -1.37 -1.07
N PRO A 49 -2.64 -0.96 -2.00
CA PRO A 49 -2.29 0.10 -2.94
C PRO A 49 -1.88 1.34 -2.14
N PRO A 50 -0.86 2.10 -2.59
CA PRO A 50 -0.59 3.41 -2.02
C PRO A 50 -1.90 4.20 -2.03
N LEU A 51 -2.35 4.63 -0.86
CA LEU A 51 -3.58 5.42 -0.67
C LEU A 51 -3.57 6.76 -1.45
N ASP A 52 -2.46 7.06 -2.11
CA ASP A 52 -2.21 8.23 -2.95
C ASP A 52 -1.46 7.83 -4.25
N ALA A 53 -1.78 6.68 -4.86
CA ALA A 53 -1.64 6.65 -6.32
C ALA A 53 -2.62 7.71 -6.81
N PRO A 54 -2.18 8.85 -7.40
CA PRO A 54 -3.12 9.74 -8.04
C PRO A 54 -3.92 8.83 -8.97
N ALA A 55 -5.25 8.82 -8.79
CA ALA A 55 -6.13 8.20 -9.76
C ALA A 55 -5.63 8.75 -11.09
N ALA A 56 -5.04 7.88 -11.92
CA ALA A 56 -4.56 8.31 -13.21
C ALA A 56 -5.81 8.85 -13.89
N ASP A 57 -5.91 10.17 -13.94
CA ASP A 57 -6.91 10.92 -14.68
C ASP A 57 -6.67 10.49 -16.12
N THR A 58 -7.33 9.40 -16.50
CA THR A 58 -7.47 9.01 -17.88
C THR A 58 -8.83 9.56 -18.26
N PRO A 59 -8.93 10.81 -18.75
CA PRO A 59 -10.14 11.24 -19.40
C PRO A 59 -10.19 10.48 -20.73
N ALA A 60 -10.87 9.34 -20.74
CA ALA A 60 -11.16 8.61 -21.96
C ALA A 60 -12.64 8.26 -21.98
N ASP A 61 -13.40 9.26 -22.45
CA ASP A 61 -14.59 9.11 -23.28
C ASP A 61 -15.74 8.26 -22.70
N ALA A 62 -16.78 8.94 -22.20
CA ALA A 62 -18.08 8.32 -22.01
C ALA A 62 -18.74 8.12 -23.39
N PRO A 63 -19.02 6.89 -23.86
CA PRO A 63 -19.86 6.73 -25.03
C PRO A 63 -21.28 7.14 -24.64
N ALA A 64 -21.69 8.32 -25.10
CA ALA A 64 -23.04 8.83 -25.00
C ALA A 64 -24.03 7.86 -25.65
N ARG A 65 -24.55 6.91 -24.86
CA ARG A 65 -25.64 6.03 -25.30
C ARG A 65 -26.95 6.79 -25.20
N LYS A 66 -27.37 7.36 -26.32
CA LYS A 66 -28.74 7.83 -26.57
C LYS A 66 -29.74 6.76 -26.11
N ARG A 67 -30.51 7.07 -25.07
CA ARG A 67 -31.80 6.41 -24.86
C ARG A 67 -32.81 7.10 -25.77
N ARG A 68 -33.36 6.31 -26.70
CA ARG A 68 -34.60 6.65 -27.38
C ARG A 68 -35.75 6.61 -26.38
#